data_AF-A0A2A3XRJ3-F1
#
_entry.id   AF-A0A2A3XRJ3-F1
#
_cell.length_a   1.000
_cell.length_b   1.000
_cell.length_c   1.000
_cell.angle_alpha   90.00
_cell.angle_beta   90.00
_cell.angle_gamma   90.00
#
_symmetry.space_group_name_H-M   'P 1'
#
loop_
_entity.id
_entity.type
_entity.pdbx_description
1 polymer ?
#
loop_
_entity_poly.entity_id
_entity_poly.type
_entity_poly.pdbx_seq_one_letter_code
_entity_poly.pdbx_strand_id
1 'polypeptide(L)'
;MKITADQRIAAVLDGDRLASTGRGLVQLLIVSVGIMIVILGVRMGFGDGWTQPSFSGPAVLLFPVVTVALGLAYAAWTGRTRGRLSLSVVLGILAVILLAGGITLVSQLPENVFPGPPNWVLPVAGSLILTFGIILGDGAGRRLADEAGWGSATWFHRVESLLRGRYCFTAAEARAAVAREQSVGPAAAASNHPVGSADNHEIHAARLATGHRPSIRRSVRRNRFAWLAAAVAWGVLVGVPAMVSGEWFSVFAIMTGVVWLLFLGVTGARCRPSQLAGADRALEHQRSLVMRKIDAASVADTAGS
;
A
#
# COMPACT_ATOMS: atom_id res chain seq x y z
N MET A 1 -19.91 20.35 -2.95
CA MET A 1 -18.93 20.09 -4.03
C MET A 1 -19.34 18.79 -4.71
N LYS A 2 -19.79 18.81 -5.98
CA LYS A 2 -20.25 17.58 -6.68
C LYS A 2 -19.03 16.79 -7.16
N ILE A 3 -18.95 15.50 -6.82
CA ILE A 3 -17.90 14.58 -7.29
C ILE A 3 -18.15 14.30 -8.77
N THR A 4 -17.15 14.52 -9.63
CA THR A 4 -17.24 14.27 -11.09
C THR A 4 -17.25 12.77 -11.42
N ALA A 5 -17.77 12.38 -12.59
CA ALA A 5 -17.81 10.98 -13.03
C ALA A 5 -16.41 10.34 -13.01
N ASP A 6 -15.38 11.03 -13.51
CA ASP A 6 -13.99 10.59 -13.46
C ASP A 6 -13.48 10.30 -12.04
N GLN A 7 -13.87 11.12 -11.07
CA GLN A 7 -13.48 10.92 -9.67
C GLN A 7 -14.18 9.69 -9.08
N ARG A 8 -15.42 9.41 -9.49
CA ARG A 8 -16.14 8.18 -9.09
C ARG A 8 -15.51 6.94 -9.73
N ILE A 9 -15.22 6.99 -11.03
CA ILE A 9 -14.58 5.88 -11.76
C ILE A 9 -13.19 5.61 -11.21
N ALA A 10 -12.38 6.65 -10.98
CA ALA A 10 -11.07 6.53 -10.36
C ALA A 10 -11.16 5.98 -8.92
N ALA A 11 -12.16 6.36 -8.13
CA ALA A 11 -12.40 5.79 -6.81
C ALA A 11 -12.80 4.30 -6.90
N VAL A 12 -13.59 3.91 -7.90
CA VAL A 12 -13.97 2.52 -8.16
C VAL A 12 -12.76 1.69 -8.62
N LEU A 13 -11.92 2.21 -9.53
CA LEU A 13 -10.66 1.58 -9.95
C LEU A 13 -9.63 1.53 -8.81
N ASP A 14 -9.60 2.54 -7.95
CA ASP A 14 -8.76 2.57 -6.75
C ASP A 14 -9.32 1.65 -5.64
N GLY A 15 -10.63 1.36 -5.66
CA GLY A 15 -11.31 0.34 -4.87
C GLY A 15 -11.17 -1.09 -5.43
N ASP A 16 -10.85 -1.22 -6.72
CA ASP A 16 -10.46 -2.48 -7.41
C ASP A 16 -8.94 -2.71 -7.46
N ARG A 17 -8.15 -1.74 -6.96
CA ARG A 17 -6.94 -2.16 -6.23
C ARG A 17 -7.41 -3.22 -5.25
N LEU A 18 -6.56 -4.15 -4.82
CA LEU A 18 -6.92 -5.08 -3.75
C LEU A 18 -7.11 -4.31 -2.42
N ALA A 19 -8.18 -3.51 -2.37
CA ALA A 19 -8.35 -2.30 -1.58
C ALA A 19 -8.84 -2.64 -0.18
N SER A 20 -9.22 -3.89 0.06
CA SER A 20 -9.39 -4.42 1.42
C SER A 20 -8.09 -4.99 2.00
N THR A 21 -7.02 -5.20 1.22
CA THR A 21 -5.86 -5.99 1.69
C THR A 21 -4.55 -5.22 1.73
N GLY A 22 -4.19 -4.43 0.72
CA GLY A 22 -2.92 -3.68 0.71
C GLY A 22 -2.99 -2.36 1.48
N ARG A 23 -3.99 -1.51 1.17
CA ARG A 23 -4.26 -0.29 1.93
C ARG A 23 -4.73 -0.62 3.35
N GLY A 24 -5.58 -1.64 3.50
CA GLY A 24 -5.98 -2.17 4.80
C GLY A 24 -4.80 -2.70 5.63
N LEU A 25 -3.80 -3.34 5.02
CA LEU A 25 -2.57 -3.76 5.72
C LEU A 25 -1.75 -2.56 6.17
N VAL A 26 -1.53 -1.58 5.30
CA VAL A 26 -0.77 -0.37 5.65
C VAL A 26 -1.49 0.42 6.74
N GLN A 27 -2.81 0.57 6.61
CA GLN A 27 -3.66 1.21 7.62
C GLN A 27 -3.61 0.45 8.95
N LEU A 28 -3.76 -0.87 8.93
CA LEU A 28 -3.70 -1.70 10.13
C LEU A 28 -2.33 -1.62 10.80
N LEU A 29 -1.23 -1.64 10.03
CA LEU A 29 0.12 -1.43 10.55
C LEU A 29 0.28 -0.04 11.19
N ILE A 30 -0.13 1.03 10.50
CA ILE A 30 -0.03 2.40 11.01
C ILE A 30 -0.86 2.56 12.29
N VAL A 31 -2.10 2.04 12.31
CA VAL A 31 -2.98 2.09 13.48
C VAL A 31 -2.40 1.26 14.63
N SER A 32 -1.92 0.04 14.38
CA SER A 32 -1.28 -0.80 15.40
C SER A 32 -0.03 -0.14 16.00
N VAL A 33 0.82 0.47 15.16
CA VAL A 33 1.98 1.26 15.61
C VAL A 33 1.52 2.44 16.47
N GLY A 34 0.50 3.19 16.03
CA GLY A 34 -0.06 4.31 16.78
C GLY A 34 -0.57 3.90 18.16
N ILE A 35 -1.38 2.84 18.24
CA ILE A 35 -1.87 2.28 19.52
C ILE A 35 -0.71 1.88 20.42
N MET A 36 0.28 1.17 19.88
CA MET A 36 1.45 0.71 20.64
C MET A 36 2.23 1.88 21.24
N ILE A 37 2.48 2.93 20.45
CA ILE A 37 3.19 4.14 20.90
C ILE A 37 2.39 4.87 21.99
N VAL A 38 1.06 4.97 21.84
CA VAL A 38 0.20 5.57 22.89
C VAL A 38 0.30 4.81 24.20
N ILE A 39 0.12 3.49 24.16
CA ILE A 39 0.13 2.66 25.37
C ILE A 39 1.50 2.71 26.05
N LEU A 40 2.59 2.62 25.27
CA LEU A 40 3.95 2.71 25.78
C LEU A 40 4.20 4.07 26.46
N GLY A 41 3.82 5.15 25.80
CA GLY A 41 4.01 6.50 26.31
C GLY A 41 3.20 6.79 27.59
N VAL A 42 1.96 6.31 27.65
CA VAL A 42 1.13 6.41 28.87
C VAL A 42 1.76 5.61 30.02
N ARG A 43 2.24 4.39 29.74
CA ARG A 43 2.92 3.53 30.73
C ARG A 43 4.17 4.21 31.30
N MET A 44 5.05 4.72 30.43
CA MET A 44 6.27 5.44 30.83
C MET A 44 5.94 6.73 31.59
N GLY A 45 4.93 7.47 31.16
CA GLY A 45 4.48 8.69 31.83
C GLY A 45 4.03 8.46 33.28
N PHE A 46 3.27 7.39 33.54
CA PHE A 46 2.83 7.02 34.89
C PHE A 46 3.90 6.26 35.71
N GLY A 47 4.80 5.52 35.06
CA GLY A 47 5.84 4.73 35.73
C GLY A 47 7.06 5.57 36.12
N ASP A 48 7.64 6.24 35.12
CA ASP A 48 8.93 6.92 35.25
C ASP A 48 8.73 8.44 35.44
N GLY A 49 7.56 8.96 35.05
CA GLY A 49 7.19 10.38 35.13
C GLY A 49 7.14 11.03 33.76
N TRP A 50 6.21 11.97 33.58
CA TRP A 50 5.92 12.59 32.28
C TRP A 50 7.06 13.44 31.69
N THR A 51 7.95 13.96 32.54
CA THR A 51 9.08 14.81 32.15
C THR A 51 10.39 14.04 31.98
N GLN A 52 10.41 12.74 32.33
CA GLN A 52 11.59 11.91 32.12
C GLN A 52 11.77 11.58 30.63
N PRO A 53 13.04 11.39 30.18
CA PRO A 53 13.33 11.03 28.80
C PRO A 53 12.92 9.58 28.48
N SER A 54 12.25 9.37 27.35
CA SER A 54 11.64 8.06 26.98
C SER A 54 12.59 7.03 26.39
N PHE A 55 13.68 7.47 25.78
CA PHE A 55 14.63 6.60 25.07
C PHE A 55 16.06 7.12 25.23
N SER A 56 17.04 6.23 25.05
CA SER A 56 18.43 6.63 24.86
C SER A 56 18.54 7.55 23.64
N GLY A 57 19.40 8.57 23.71
CA GLY A 57 19.49 9.65 22.74
C GLY A 57 19.48 9.22 21.26
N PRO A 58 20.31 8.23 20.87
CA PRO A 58 20.38 7.77 19.49
C PRO A 58 19.09 7.15 18.97
N ALA A 59 18.29 6.48 19.81
CA ALA A 59 17.06 5.80 19.38
C ALA A 59 15.99 6.80 18.89
N VAL A 60 16.06 8.06 19.31
CA VAL A 60 15.19 9.14 18.84
C VAL A 60 15.30 9.34 17.32
N LEU A 61 16.48 9.08 16.75
CA LEU A 61 16.71 9.22 15.30
C LEU A 61 16.01 8.12 14.48
N LEU A 62 15.63 6.99 15.10
CA LEU A 62 14.88 5.94 14.41
C LEU A 62 13.46 6.37 14.04
N PHE A 63 12.83 7.27 14.81
CA PHE A 63 11.48 7.76 14.51
C PHE A 63 11.36 8.45 13.15
N PRO A 64 12.15 9.49 12.83
CA PRO A 64 12.11 10.12 11.52
C PRO A 64 12.60 9.17 10.41
N VAL A 65 13.62 8.34 10.66
CA VAL A 65 14.12 7.35 9.69
C VAL A 65 13.01 6.37 9.29
N VAL A 66 12.35 5.75 10.26
CA VAL A 66 11.26 4.79 10.02
C VAL A 66 10.07 5.50 9.36
N THR A 67 9.74 6.71 9.78
CA THR A 67 8.63 7.49 9.19
C THR A 67 8.88 7.77 7.71
N VAL A 68 10.07 8.26 7.36
CA VAL A 68 10.44 8.53 5.96
C VAL A 68 10.53 7.24 5.16
N ALA A 69 11.12 6.17 5.72
CA ALA A 69 11.19 4.87 5.05
C ALA A 69 9.80 4.29 4.75
N LEU A 70 8.85 4.39 5.69
CA LEU A 70 7.45 3.99 5.49
C LEU A 70 6.76 4.86 4.42
N GLY A 71 7.00 6.17 4.42
CA GLY A 71 6.51 7.08 3.39
C GLY A 71 7.03 6.72 1.99
N LEU A 72 8.32 6.42 1.87
CA LEU A 72 8.95 5.96 0.63
C LEU A 72 8.42 4.60 0.19
N ALA A 73 8.23 3.66 1.11
CA ALA A 73 7.65 2.35 0.82
C ALA A 73 6.19 2.46 0.35
N TYR A 74 5.40 3.35 0.96
CA TYR A 74 4.04 3.65 0.51
C TYR A 74 4.02 4.32 -0.86
N ALA A 75 4.94 5.27 -1.11
CA ALA A 75 5.10 5.91 -2.41
C ALA A 75 5.55 4.91 -3.49
N ALA A 76 6.43 3.97 -3.14
CA ALA A 76 6.84 2.86 -4.00
C ALA A 76 5.66 1.97 -4.37
N TRP A 77 4.87 1.57 -3.37
CA TRP A 77 3.66 0.76 -3.58
C TRP A 77 2.63 1.47 -4.46
N THR A 78 2.31 2.73 -4.16
CA THR A 78 1.35 3.52 -4.95
C THR A 78 1.85 3.74 -6.36
N GLY A 79 3.14 4.05 -6.55
CA GLY A 79 3.79 4.13 -7.85
C GLY A 79 3.61 2.86 -8.68
N ARG A 80 3.81 1.68 -8.07
CA ARG A 80 3.58 0.39 -8.72
C ARG A 80 2.15 0.22 -9.21
N THR A 81 1.18 0.51 -8.33
CA THR A 81 -0.25 0.37 -8.65
C THR A 81 -0.74 1.37 -9.70
N ARG A 82 0.05 2.43 -9.95
CA ARG A 82 -0.20 3.46 -10.96
C ARG A 82 0.63 3.25 -12.24
N GLY A 83 1.27 2.08 -12.40
CA GLY A 83 2.08 1.78 -13.59
C GLY A 83 3.44 2.49 -13.64
N ARG A 84 3.84 3.23 -12.59
CA ARG A 84 5.17 3.86 -12.48
C ARG A 84 6.18 2.87 -11.91
N LEU A 85 6.47 1.81 -12.67
CA LEU A 85 7.26 0.67 -12.20
C LEU A 85 8.72 1.03 -11.87
N SER A 86 9.38 1.88 -12.66
CA SER A 86 10.76 2.33 -12.40
C SER A 86 10.85 3.13 -11.11
N LEU A 87 10.01 4.16 -10.98
CA LEU A 87 9.90 4.99 -9.78
C LEU A 87 9.56 4.16 -8.53
N SER A 88 8.70 3.15 -8.68
CA SER A 88 8.38 2.21 -7.59
C SER A 88 9.62 1.46 -7.08
N VAL A 89 10.44 0.94 -7.99
CA VAL A 89 11.66 0.19 -7.63
C VAL A 89 12.66 1.12 -6.95
N VAL A 90 12.90 2.31 -7.50
CA VAL A 90 13.83 3.30 -6.92
C VAL A 90 13.43 3.69 -5.51
N LEU A 91 12.15 4.04 -5.30
CA LEU A 91 11.66 4.42 -3.97
C LEU A 91 11.70 3.24 -2.98
N GLY A 92 11.44 2.02 -3.46
CA GLY A 92 11.55 0.82 -2.64
C GLY A 92 12.98 0.53 -2.17
N ILE A 93 13.96 0.66 -3.08
CA ILE A 93 15.38 0.51 -2.75
C ILE A 93 15.80 1.61 -1.77
N LEU A 94 15.40 2.85 -2.01
CA LEU A 94 15.72 3.98 -1.14
C LEU A 94 15.17 3.78 0.28
N ALA A 95 13.94 3.27 0.41
CA ALA A 95 13.35 2.94 1.70
C ALA A 95 14.17 1.90 2.48
N VAL A 96 14.66 0.85 1.79
CA VAL A 96 15.49 -0.19 2.41
C VAL A 96 16.85 0.36 2.83
N ILE A 97 17.50 1.14 1.96
CA ILE A 97 18.80 1.77 2.26
C ILE A 97 18.67 2.72 3.46
N LEU A 98 17.63 3.55 3.49
CA LEU A 98 17.39 4.49 4.58
C LEU A 98 17.17 3.76 5.91
N LEU A 99 16.38 2.67 5.90
CA LEU A 99 16.10 1.89 7.10
C LEU A 99 17.35 1.16 7.60
N ALA A 100 18.06 0.45 6.72
CA ALA A 100 19.29 -0.25 7.07
C ALA A 100 20.39 0.71 7.53
N GLY A 101 20.63 1.77 6.75
CA GLY A 101 21.62 2.80 7.06
C GLY A 101 21.31 3.56 8.35
N GLY A 102 20.03 3.86 8.61
CA GLY A 102 19.61 4.50 9.85
C GLY A 102 19.77 3.60 11.08
N ILE A 103 19.46 2.30 10.98
CA ILE A 103 19.72 1.32 12.05
C ILE A 103 21.22 1.21 12.32
N THR A 104 22.04 1.07 11.27
CA THR A 104 23.50 0.99 11.40
C THR A 104 24.07 2.27 12.01
N LEU A 105 23.62 3.44 11.58
CA LEU A 105 24.05 4.72 12.14
C LEU A 105 23.73 4.82 13.64
N VAL A 106 22.49 4.49 14.02
CA VAL A 106 22.06 4.53 15.44
C VAL A 106 22.86 3.55 16.29
N SER A 107 23.20 2.38 15.77
CA SER A 107 24.01 1.39 16.49
C SER A 107 25.46 1.82 16.75
N GLN A 108 25.95 2.84 16.04
CA GLN A 108 27.31 3.36 16.21
C GLN A 108 27.39 4.67 16.99
N LEU A 109 26.24 5.27 17.35
CA LEU A 109 26.21 6.51 18.09
C LEU A 109 26.31 6.24 19.61
N PRO A 110 27.11 7.03 20.36
CA PRO A 110 27.15 6.97 21.82
C PRO A 110 25.77 7.29 22.43
N GLU A 111 25.40 6.63 23.53
CA GLU A 111 24.08 6.78 24.16
C GLU A 111 23.79 8.21 24.67
N ASN A 112 24.85 9.00 24.89
CA ASN A 112 24.79 10.28 25.59
C ASN A 112 24.67 11.49 24.64
N VAL A 113 24.61 11.27 23.32
CA VAL A 113 24.73 12.37 22.33
C VAL A 113 23.52 13.31 22.36
N PHE A 114 22.33 12.80 22.66
CA PHE A 114 21.11 13.60 22.71
C PHE A 114 20.25 13.22 23.92
N PRO A 115 19.69 14.19 24.67
CA PRO A 115 18.63 13.86 25.62
C PRO A 115 17.38 13.40 24.85
N GLY A 116 16.78 12.28 25.27
CA GLY A 116 15.54 11.78 24.70
C GLY A 116 14.36 12.76 24.92
N PRO A 117 13.31 12.70 24.09
CA PRO A 117 12.11 13.51 24.31
C PRO A 117 11.43 13.09 25.62
N PRO A 118 10.69 14.01 26.27
CA PRO A 118 9.88 13.68 27.42
C PRO A 118 8.81 12.62 27.12
N ASN A 119 8.49 11.79 28.11
CA ASN A 119 7.47 10.73 28.03
C ASN A 119 6.09 11.17 27.52
N TRP A 120 5.67 12.40 27.78
CA TRP A 120 4.38 12.92 27.28
C TRP A 120 4.34 13.07 25.74
N VAL A 121 5.49 13.14 25.06
CA VAL A 121 5.55 13.26 23.60
C VAL A 121 5.06 11.99 22.91
N LEU A 122 5.30 10.82 23.51
CA LEU A 122 4.91 9.53 22.94
C LEU A 122 3.40 9.39 22.72
N PRO A 123 2.51 9.60 23.70
CA PRO A 123 1.07 9.48 23.47
C PRO A 123 0.52 10.52 22.49
N VAL A 124 1.14 11.70 22.41
CA VAL A 124 0.79 12.71 21.39
C VAL A 124 1.16 12.20 20.00
N ALA A 125 2.40 11.74 19.81
CA ALA A 125 2.87 11.21 18.54
C ALA A 125 2.07 9.96 18.11
N GLY A 126 1.81 9.04 19.03
CA GLY A 126 1.00 7.84 18.78
C GLY A 126 -0.44 8.19 18.37
N SER A 127 -1.06 9.17 19.04
CA SER A 127 -2.41 9.66 18.69
C SER A 127 -2.45 10.31 17.31
N LEU A 128 -1.42 11.07 16.94
CA LEU A 128 -1.30 11.66 15.60
C LEU A 128 -1.16 10.58 14.52
N ILE A 129 -0.31 9.56 14.75
CA ILE A 129 -0.14 8.42 13.85
C ILE A 129 -1.44 7.64 13.69
N LEU A 130 -2.16 7.42 14.80
CA LEU A 130 -3.46 6.75 14.79
C LEU A 130 -4.49 7.52 13.96
N THR A 131 -4.62 8.83 14.21
CA THR A 131 -5.52 9.72 13.49
C THR A 131 -5.19 9.73 11.99
N PHE A 132 -3.89 9.82 11.65
CA PHE A 132 -3.44 9.73 10.27
C PHE A 132 -3.77 8.40 9.63
N GLY A 133 -3.58 7.27 10.33
CA GLY A 133 -3.94 5.94 9.85
C GLY A 133 -5.43 5.80 9.55
N ILE A 134 -6.29 6.37 10.40
CA ILE A 134 -7.74 6.40 10.19
C ILE A 134 -8.09 7.22 8.94
N ILE A 135 -7.58 8.45 8.84
CA ILE A 135 -7.84 9.36 7.71
C ILE A 135 -7.31 8.79 6.38
N LEU A 136 -6.16 8.09 6.39
CA LEU A 136 -5.60 7.46 5.20
C LEU A 136 -6.51 6.35 4.62
N GLY A 137 -7.42 5.80 5.45
CA GLY A 137 -8.46 4.86 5.03
C GLY A 137 -9.49 5.51 4.09
N ASP A 138 -9.75 6.79 4.29
CA ASP A 138 -10.71 7.55 3.49
C ASP A 138 -10.05 7.93 2.16
N GLY A 139 -10.34 7.13 1.13
CA GLY A 139 -9.73 7.27 -0.18
C GLY A 139 -9.94 8.67 -0.77
N ALA A 140 -8.88 9.49 -0.76
CA ALA A 140 -8.89 10.77 -1.45
C ALA A 140 -9.27 10.58 -2.93
N GLY A 141 -10.33 11.25 -3.35
CA GLY A 141 -10.88 11.20 -4.72
C GLY A 141 -9.88 11.75 -5.73
N ARG A 142 -9.14 10.86 -6.38
CA ARG A 142 -8.21 11.21 -7.46
C ARG A 142 -8.98 11.35 -8.77
N ARG A 143 -8.55 12.25 -9.66
CA ARG A 143 -9.02 12.30 -11.05
C ARG A 143 -8.30 11.26 -11.92
N LEU A 144 -8.96 10.80 -12.98
CA LEU A 144 -8.30 10.03 -14.04
C LEU A 144 -7.16 10.86 -14.64
N ALA A 145 -6.16 10.17 -15.18
CA ALA A 145 -5.05 10.84 -15.84
C ALA A 145 -5.54 11.50 -17.14
N ASP A 146 -5.15 12.76 -17.33
CA ASP A 146 -5.40 13.48 -18.58
C ASP A 146 -4.48 12.93 -19.68
N GLU A 147 -5.10 12.48 -20.77
CA GLU A 147 -4.44 11.88 -21.93
C GLU A 147 -4.27 12.90 -23.08
N ALA A 148 -4.66 14.16 -22.88
CA ALA A 148 -4.52 15.20 -23.87
C ALA A 148 -3.07 15.25 -24.40
N GLY A 149 -2.90 15.05 -25.71
CA GLY A 149 -1.60 15.07 -26.40
C GLY A 149 -0.76 13.80 -26.27
N TRP A 150 -1.27 12.70 -25.72
CA TRP A 150 -0.52 11.45 -25.65
C TRP A 150 -0.51 10.73 -27.01
N GLY A 151 0.68 10.32 -27.47
CA GLY A 151 0.80 9.44 -28.62
C GLY A 151 0.38 8.00 -28.33
N SER A 152 0.03 7.24 -29.38
CA SER A 152 -0.38 5.84 -29.29
C SER A 152 0.64 4.96 -28.55
N ALA A 153 1.93 5.12 -28.83
CA ALA A 153 3.01 4.40 -28.17
C ALA A 153 3.06 4.66 -26.66
N THR A 154 2.88 5.92 -26.24
CA THR A 154 2.85 6.31 -24.83
C THR A 154 1.65 5.69 -24.12
N TRP A 155 0.48 5.72 -24.77
CA TRP A 155 -0.74 5.14 -24.25
C TRP A 155 -0.62 3.62 -24.03
N PHE A 156 -0.17 2.87 -25.04
CA PHE A 156 0.02 1.42 -24.94
C PHE A 156 1.08 1.03 -23.91
N HIS A 157 2.17 1.78 -23.81
CA HIS A 157 3.17 1.58 -22.78
C HIS A 157 2.58 1.77 -21.36
N ARG A 158 1.69 2.76 -21.19
CA ARG A 158 0.99 2.98 -19.91
C ARG A 158 0.04 1.82 -19.58
N VAL A 159 -0.72 1.32 -20.55
CA VAL A 159 -1.55 0.11 -20.38
C VAL A 159 -0.70 -1.09 -19.96
N GLU A 160 0.40 -1.38 -20.66
CA GLU A 160 1.32 -2.49 -20.29
C GLU A 160 1.81 -2.34 -18.85
N SER A 161 2.22 -1.12 -18.47
CA SER A 161 2.74 -0.83 -17.14
C SER A 161 1.69 -1.03 -16.04
N LEU A 162 0.42 -0.71 -16.32
CA LEU A 162 -0.71 -0.94 -15.41
C LEU A 162 -1.05 -2.43 -15.29
N LEU A 163 -1.07 -3.16 -16.41
CA LEU A 163 -1.26 -4.61 -16.42
C LEU A 163 -0.23 -5.32 -15.55
N ARG A 164 1.04 -4.93 -15.66
CA ARG A 164 2.14 -5.50 -14.86
C ARG A 164 2.12 -5.07 -13.40
N GLY A 165 1.84 -3.79 -13.14
CA GLY A 165 1.89 -3.20 -11.81
C GLY A 165 0.65 -3.52 -10.96
N ARG A 166 -0.49 -3.02 -11.42
CA ARG A 166 -1.80 -3.09 -10.74
C ARG A 166 -2.41 -4.48 -10.85
N TYR A 167 -2.38 -5.06 -12.05
CA TYR A 167 -3.04 -6.33 -12.33
C TYR A 167 -2.13 -7.54 -12.27
N CYS A 168 -0.84 -7.41 -11.98
CA CYS A 168 0.09 -8.53 -11.78
C CYS A 168 0.28 -9.46 -13.00
N PHE A 169 0.09 -8.95 -14.23
CA PHE A 169 0.48 -9.66 -15.45
C PHE A 169 2.00 -9.84 -15.50
N THR A 170 2.47 -10.93 -16.12
CA THR A 170 3.89 -11.03 -16.46
C THR A 170 4.23 -10.06 -17.60
N ALA A 171 5.51 -9.78 -17.81
CA ALA A 171 5.93 -8.93 -18.92
C ALA A 171 5.48 -9.52 -20.28
N ALA A 172 5.58 -10.85 -20.46
CA ALA A 172 5.15 -11.53 -21.67
C ALA A 172 3.63 -11.42 -21.88
N GLU A 173 2.84 -11.63 -20.84
CA GLU A 173 1.37 -11.56 -20.93
C GLU A 173 0.88 -10.14 -21.20
N ALA A 174 1.46 -9.14 -20.55
CA ALA A 174 1.09 -7.75 -20.75
C ALA A 174 1.41 -7.29 -22.19
N ARG A 175 2.59 -7.65 -22.70
CA ARG A 175 2.97 -7.38 -24.09
C ARG A 175 2.07 -8.11 -25.08
N ALA A 176 1.75 -9.38 -24.83
CA ALA A 176 0.85 -10.15 -25.68
C ALA A 176 -0.58 -9.58 -25.70
N ALA A 177 -1.08 -9.09 -24.56
CA ALA A 177 -2.38 -8.44 -24.48
C ALA A 177 -2.41 -7.14 -25.27
N VAL A 178 -1.39 -6.28 -25.11
CA VAL A 178 -1.26 -5.01 -25.84
C VAL A 178 -1.06 -5.26 -27.35
N ALA A 179 -0.25 -6.24 -27.73
CA ALA A 179 -0.01 -6.57 -29.13
C ALA A 179 -1.29 -7.06 -29.84
N ARG A 180 -2.16 -7.81 -29.15
CA ARG A 180 -3.47 -8.20 -29.68
C ARG A 180 -4.35 -6.98 -29.96
N GLU A 181 -4.43 -6.03 -29.03
CA GLU A 181 -5.18 -4.79 -29.23
C GLU A 181 -4.61 -3.94 -30.38
N GLN A 182 -3.28 -3.87 -30.51
CA GLN A 182 -2.63 -3.19 -31.64
C GLN A 182 -2.93 -3.87 -32.98
N SER A 183 -3.01 -5.21 -33.01
CA SER A 183 -3.33 -5.96 -34.23
C SER A 183 -4.81 -5.86 -34.65
N VAL A 184 -5.68 -5.41 -33.74
CA VAL A 184 -7.12 -5.18 -33.97
C VAL A 184 -7.40 -3.69 -34.28
N GLY A 185 -6.36 -2.87 -34.48
CA GLY A 185 -6.44 -1.41 -34.65
C GLY A 185 -7.53 -0.91 -35.65
N PRO A 186 -8.14 0.26 -35.42
CA PRO A 186 -9.46 0.58 -35.93
C PRO A 186 -9.52 1.00 -37.42
N ALA A 187 -10.62 0.62 -38.05
CA ALA A 187 -11.19 1.26 -39.24
C ALA A 187 -11.91 2.61 -38.95
N ALA A 188 -11.48 3.40 -37.96
CA ALA A 188 -12.17 4.67 -37.65
C ALA A 188 -11.19 5.77 -37.19
N ALA A 189 -10.84 6.63 -38.14
CA ALA A 189 -9.94 7.78 -38.01
C ALA A 189 -10.58 9.03 -37.37
N ALA A 190 -11.49 8.89 -36.39
CA ALA A 190 -12.30 10.02 -35.90
C ALA A 190 -12.05 10.46 -34.45
N SER A 191 -11.30 9.70 -33.65
CA SER A 191 -11.03 10.05 -32.25
C SER A 191 -9.53 10.09 -31.97
N ASN A 192 -9.05 11.05 -31.18
CA ASN A 192 -7.66 11.16 -30.70
C ASN A 192 -7.19 9.98 -29.80
N HIS A 193 -7.93 8.86 -29.79
CA HIS A 193 -7.62 7.65 -29.04
C HIS A 193 -7.13 6.54 -29.98
N PRO A 194 -6.02 5.84 -29.65
CA PRO A 194 -5.34 4.91 -30.55
C PRO A 194 -6.05 3.57 -30.76
N VAL A 195 -7.03 3.25 -29.92
CA VAL A 195 -7.98 2.15 -30.10
C VAL A 195 -9.33 2.84 -30.26
N GLY A 196 -10.22 2.39 -31.16
CA GLY A 196 -11.56 2.97 -31.32
C GLY A 196 -12.45 2.95 -30.06
N SER A 197 -11.90 2.60 -28.89
CA SER A 197 -12.50 2.81 -27.58
C SER A 197 -12.28 4.26 -27.13
N ALA A 198 -13.36 4.96 -26.81
CA ALA A 198 -13.34 6.25 -26.10
C ALA A 198 -12.86 6.14 -24.62
N ASP A 199 -12.37 4.97 -24.21
CA ASP A 199 -12.02 4.67 -22.83
C ASP A 199 -10.60 5.15 -22.48
N ASN A 200 -10.45 5.75 -21.28
CA ASN A 200 -9.16 6.04 -20.68
C ASN A 200 -8.30 4.76 -20.52
N HIS A 201 -6.97 4.85 -20.66
CA HIS A 201 -6.03 3.74 -20.53
C HIS A 201 -6.15 2.99 -19.20
N GLU A 202 -6.54 3.67 -18.10
CA GLU A 202 -6.78 3.01 -16.81
C GLU A 202 -8.02 2.11 -16.84
N ILE A 203 -9.09 2.53 -17.52
CA ILE A 203 -10.33 1.78 -17.72
C ILE A 203 -10.07 0.62 -18.68
N HIS A 204 -9.37 0.89 -19.79
CA HIS A 204 -9.04 -0.13 -20.77
C HIS A 204 -8.14 -1.24 -20.18
N ALA A 205 -7.10 -0.87 -19.43
CA ALA A 205 -6.27 -1.86 -18.71
C ALA A 205 -7.09 -2.68 -17.70
N ALA A 206 -8.10 -2.07 -17.07
CA ALA A 206 -9.01 -2.78 -16.18
C ALA A 206 -9.85 -3.80 -16.96
N ARG A 207 -10.41 -3.43 -18.13
CA ARG A 207 -11.19 -4.33 -18.99
C ARG A 207 -10.34 -5.52 -19.43
N LEU A 208 -9.12 -5.29 -19.92
CA LEU A 208 -8.18 -6.35 -20.30
C LEU A 208 -7.82 -7.31 -19.15
N ALA A 209 -7.86 -6.83 -17.91
CA ALA A 209 -7.57 -7.63 -16.73
C ALA A 209 -8.76 -8.47 -16.22
N THR A 210 -9.98 -8.21 -16.71
CA THR A 210 -11.16 -9.00 -16.35
C THR A 210 -11.08 -10.40 -16.95
N GLY A 211 -11.49 -11.43 -16.19
CA GLY A 211 -11.44 -12.83 -16.64
C GLY A 211 -10.04 -13.47 -16.71
N HIS A 212 -8.93 -12.73 -16.52
CA HIS A 212 -7.59 -13.31 -16.60
C HIS A 212 -7.17 -14.01 -15.28
N ARG A 213 -7.62 -15.26 -15.09
CA ARG A 213 -7.41 -16.08 -13.88
C ARG A 213 -5.96 -16.15 -13.35
N PRO A 214 -4.90 -16.28 -14.18
CA PRO A 214 -3.52 -16.33 -13.69
C PRO A 214 -3.10 -15.05 -12.96
N SER A 215 -3.56 -13.89 -13.41
CA SER A 215 -3.30 -12.61 -12.74
C SER A 215 -3.91 -12.53 -11.34
N ILE A 216 -5.13 -13.05 -11.19
CA ILE A 216 -5.87 -13.08 -9.93
C ILE A 216 -5.10 -13.92 -8.91
N ARG A 217 -4.69 -15.13 -9.30
CA ARG A 217 -3.90 -16.02 -8.44
C ARG A 217 -2.56 -15.41 -8.01
N ARG A 218 -1.85 -14.75 -8.94
CA ARG A 218 -0.60 -14.05 -8.59
C ARG A 218 -0.83 -12.90 -7.64
N SER A 219 -1.91 -12.16 -7.83
CA SER A 219 -2.29 -11.06 -6.94
C SER A 219 -2.55 -11.55 -5.52
N VAL A 220 -3.33 -12.63 -5.38
CA VAL A 220 -3.59 -13.29 -4.09
C VAL A 220 -2.29 -13.77 -3.45
N ARG A 221 -1.43 -14.44 -4.21
CA ARG A 221 -0.15 -14.96 -3.73
C ARG A 221 0.81 -13.83 -3.29
N ARG A 222 0.90 -12.76 -4.07
CA ARG A 222 1.72 -11.57 -3.74
C ARG A 222 1.26 -10.93 -2.44
N ASN A 223 -0.05 -10.75 -2.26
CA ASN A 223 -0.57 -10.17 -1.02
C ASN A 223 -0.25 -11.05 0.18
N ARG A 224 -0.36 -12.38 0.06
CA ARG A 224 0.03 -13.31 1.14
C ARG A 224 1.51 -13.21 1.50
N PHE A 225 2.39 -13.20 0.50
CA PHE A 225 3.82 -12.99 0.75
C PHE A 225 4.11 -11.62 1.36
N ALA A 226 3.36 -10.58 1.00
CA ALA A 226 3.48 -9.27 1.64
C ALA A 226 3.05 -9.31 3.11
N TRP A 227 1.97 -10.04 3.46
CA TRP A 227 1.58 -10.27 4.86
C TRP A 227 2.64 -11.06 5.62
N LEU A 228 3.16 -12.15 5.06
CA LEU A 228 4.24 -12.92 5.68
C LEU A 228 5.51 -12.10 5.86
N ALA A 229 5.90 -11.32 4.85
CA ALA A 229 7.06 -10.44 4.92
C ALA A 229 6.87 -9.34 5.96
N ALA A 230 5.67 -8.75 6.05
CA ALA A 230 5.36 -7.77 7.10
C ALA A 230 5.39 -8.40 8.49
N ALA A 231 4.89 -9.64 8.65
CA ALA A 231 4.93 -10.38 9.91
C ALA A 231 6.38 -10.66 10.33
N VAL A 232 7.21 -11.14 9.41
CA VAL A 232 8.63 -11.42 9.66
C VAL A 232 9.40 -10.14 9.94
N ALA A 233 9.21 -9.08 9.14
CA ALA A 233 9.84 -7.79 9.35
C ALA A 233 9.49 -7.22 10.72
N TRP A 234 8.23 -7.31 11.14
CA TRP A 234 7.79 -6.89 12.48
C TRP A 234 8.44 -7.73 13.59
N GLY A 235 8.44 -9.06 13.43
CA GLY A 235 9.08 -9.97 14.39
C GLY A 235 10.58 -9.72 14.54
N VAL A 236 11.27 -9.41 13.44
CA VAL A 236 12.70 -9.08 13.46
C VAL A 236 12.96 -7.68 14.02
N LEU A 237 12.26 -6.66 13.56
CA LEU A 237 12.49 -5.26 13.96
C LEU A 237 12.10 -4.99 15.42
N VAL A 238 11.06 -5.64 15.92
CA VAL A 238 10.56 -5.39 17.28
C VAL A 238 10.89 -6.54 18.23
N GLY A 239 10.80 -7.79 17.77
CA GLY A 239 11.04 -8.97 18.59
C GLY A 239 12.51 -9.23 18.91
N VAL A 240 13.42 -9.09 17.95
CA VAL A 240 14.86 -9.37 18.17
C VAL A 240 15.48 -8.37 19.17
N PRO A 241 15.28 -7.05 19.04
CA PRO A 241 15.79 -6.11 20.05
C PRO A 241 15.16 -6.32 21.45
N ALA A 242 13.88 -6.72 21.50
CA ALA A 242 13.20 -7.03 22.77
C ALA A 242 13.74 -8.29 23.46
N MET A 243 14.24 -9.28 22.69
CA MET A 243 14.85 -10.50 23.23
C MET A 243 16.29 -10.30 23.73
N VAL A 244 17.01 -9.30 23.21
CA VAL A 244 18.44 -9.11 23.47
C VAL A 244 18.73 -8.13 24.62
N SER A 245 17.82 -7.19 24.92
CA SER A 245 18.11 -6.04 25.80
C SER A 245 17.71 -6.15 27.28
N GLY A 246 17.14 -7.28 27.73
CA GLY A 246 17.05 -7.67 29.16
C GLY A 246 16.16 -6.84 30.11
N GLU A 247 16.02 -5.52 29.95
CA GLU A 247 15.50 -4.64 31.02
C GLU A 247 14.10 -4.03 30.75
N TRP A 248 13.57 -4.09 29.53
CA TRP A 248 12.26 -3.51 29.16
C TRP A 248 11.08 -4.51 29.13
N PHE A 249 11.20 -5.58 29.92
CA PHE A 249 10.86 -6.94 29.48
C PHE A 249 9.38 -7.39 29.56
N SER A 250 8.48 -6.80 30.36
CA SER A 250 7.17 -7.45 30.58
C SER A 250 6.06 -6.94 29.65
N VAL A 251 5.67 -5.68 29.75
CA VAL A 251 4.46 -5.19 29.05
C VAL A 251 4.71 -4.94 27.56
N PHE A 252 5.86 -4.39 27.18
CA PHE A 252 6.19 -4.10 25.78
C PHE A 252 6.36 -5.39 24.96
N ALA A 253 7.04 -6.39 25.52
CA ALA A 253 7.20 -7.70 24.88
C ALA A 253 5.88 -8.47 24.78
N ILE A 254 5.03 -8.43 25.83
CA ILE A 254 3.69 -9.05 25.80
C ILE A 254 2.80 -8.37 24.76
N MET A 255 2.76 -7.03 24.73
CA MET A 255 1.92 -6.29 23.77
C MET A 255 2.39 -6.49 22.33
N THR A 256 3.71 -6.46 22.10
CA THR A 256 4.31 -6.75 20.79
C THR A 256 4.04 -8.20 20.39
N GLY A 257 4.19 -9.14 21.32
CA GLY A 257 3.92 -10.56 21.11
C GLY A 257 2.45 -10.83 20.79
N VAL A 258 1.51 -10.20 21.48
CA VAL A 258 0.07 -10.30 21.20
C VAL A 258 -0.26 -9.72 19.83
N VAL A 259 0.24 -8.53 19.50
CA VAL A 259 0.06 -7.94 18.17
C VAL A 259 0.67 -8.83 17.08
N TRP A 260 1.84 -9.40 17.33
CA TRP A 260 2.52 -10.30 16.40
C TRP A 260 1.78 -11.62 16.22
N LEU A 261 1.25 -12.21 17.29
CA LEU A 261 0.41 -13.41 17.25
C LEU A 261 -0.92 -13.16 16.54
N LEU A 262 -1.55 -12.01 16.76
CA LEU A 262 -2.73 -11.59 15.99
C LEU A 262 -2.39 -11.44 14.51
N PHE A 263 -1.23 -10.85 14.20
CA PHE A 263 -0.75 -10.69 12.83
C PHE A 263 -0.46 -12.03 12.15
N LEU A 264 0.20 -12.96 12.86
CA LEU A 264 0.42 -14.35 12.41
C LEU A 264 -0.90 -15.11 12.27
N GLY A 265 -1.86 -14.92 13.17
CA GLY A 265 -3.19 -15.52 13.12
C GLY A 265 -3.98 -15.05 11.90
N VAL A 266 -4.00 -13.73 11.65
CA VAL A 266 -4.61 -13.14 10.44
C VAL A 266 -3.90 -13.63 9.18
N THR A 267 -2.57 -13.65 9.18
CA THR A 267 -1.77 -14.14 8.05
C THR A 267 -2.01 -15.62 7.78
N GLY A 268 -2.03 -16.45 8.82
CA GLY A 268 -2.30 -17.89 8.75
C GLY A 268 -3.72 -18.19 8.26
N ALA A 269 -4.72 -17.47 8.77
CA ALA A 269 -6.10 -17.56 8.28
C ALA A 269 -6.19 -17.21 6.78
N ARG A 270 -5.53 -16.12 6.36
CA ARG A 270 -5.48 -15.67 4.96
C ARG A 270 -4.68 -16.62 4.05
N CYS A 271 -3.77 -17.42 4.60
CA CYS A 271 -2.95 -18.38 3.87
C CYS A 271 -3.61 -19.76 3.69
N ARG A 272 -4.76 -20.04 4.33
CA ARG A 272 -5.45 -21.33 4.20
C ARG A 272 -5.80 -21.67 2.74
N PRO A 273 -5.58 -22.92 2.29
CA PRO A 273 -5.82 -23.33 0.91
C PRO A 273 -7.30 -23.38 0.54
N SER A 274 -8.20 -23.72 1.46
CA SER A 274 -9.65 -23.71 1.24
C SER A 274 -10.20 -22.32 0.88
N GLN A 275 -9.53 -21.25 1.33
CA GLN A 275 -9.90 -19.88 0.99
C GLN A 275 -9.38 -19.43 -0.39
N LEU A 276 -8.46 -20.16 -1.04
CA LEU A 276 -7.95 -19.81 -2.39
C LEU A 276 -9.03 -19.91 -3.46
N ALA A 277 -9.78 -21.02 -3.47
CA ALA A 277 -10.83 -21.26 -4.45
C ALA A 277 -12.04 -20.33 -4.28
N GLY A 278 -12.26 -19.84 -3.05
CA GLY A 278 -13.26 -18.81 -2.74
C GLY A 278 -12.76 -17.40 -3.07
N ALA A 279 -11.48 -17.09 -2.80
CA ALA A 279 -10.88 -15.79 -3.09
C ALA A 279 -10.74 -15.51 -4.59
N ASP A 280 -10.42 -16.53 -5.41
CA ASP A 280 -10.40 -16.41 -6.87
C ASP A 280 -11.79 -16.00 -7.40
N ARG A 281 -12.85 -16.68 -6.95
CA ARG A 281 -14.24 -16.37 -7.32
C ARG A 281 -14.72 -15.01 -6.78
N ALA A 282 -14.36 -14.68 -5.54
CA ALA A 282 -14.73 -13.41 -4.92
C ALA A 282 -14.05 -12.22 -5.62
N LEU A 283 -12.77 -12.34 -5.99
CA LEU A 283 -12.05 -11.31 -6.73
C LEU A 283 -12.55 -11.17 -8.17
N GLU A 284 -12.87 -12.27 -8.84
CA GLU A 284 -13.49 -12.24 -10.17
C GLU A 284 -14.86 -11.56 -10.11
N HIS A 285 -15.68 -11.91 -9.12
CA HIS A 285 -16.96 -11.26 -8.89
C HIS A 285 -16.79 -9.77 -8.57
N GLN A 286 -15.85 -9.40 -7.69
CA GLN A 286 -15.55 -8.01 -7.34
C GLN A 286 -15.11 -7.20 -8.57
N ARG A 287 -14.22 -7.73 -9.42
CA ARG A 287 -13.80 -7.09 -10.68
C ARG A 287 -14.98 -6.90 -11.64
N SER A 288 -15.87 -7.90 -11.74
CA SER A 288 -17.07 -7.79 -12.59
C SER A 288 -18.06 -6.73 -12.07
N LEU A 289 -18.25 -6.64 -10.75
CA LEU A 289 -19.06 -5.60 -10.12
C LEU A 289 -18.45 -4.21 -10.31
N VAL A 290 -17.13 -4.11 -10.21
CA VAL A 290 -16.38 -2.89 -10.50
C VAL A 290 -16.63 -2.46 -11.94
N MET A 291 -16.55 -3.37 -12.91
CA MET A 291 -16.85 -3.04 -14.31
C MET A 291 -18.28 -2.55 -14.49
N ARG A 292 -19.26 -3.24 -13.91
CA ARG A 292 -20.66 -2.78 -13.95
C ARG A 292 -20.83 -1.38 -13.35
N LYS A 293 -20.10 -1.05 -12.29
CA LYS A 293 -20.11 0.30 -11.68
C LYS A 293 -19.45 1.34 -12.58
N ILE A 294 -18.38 0.98 -13.29
CA ILE A 294 -17.74 1.86 -14.27
C ILE A 294 -18.69 2.13 -15.44
N ASP A 295 -19.31 1.08 -15.99
CA ASP A 295 -20.27 1.19 -17.10
C ASP A 295 -21.53 1.99 -16.67
N ALA A 296 -22.03 1.80 -15.44
CA ALA A 296 -23.15 2.60 -14.93
C ALA A 296 -22.77 4.07 -14.71
N ALA A 297 -21.52 4.35 -14.29
CA ALA A 297 -21.04 5.70 -14.08
C ALA A 297 -20.79 6.44 -15.41
N SER A 298 -20.39 5.74 -16.47
CA SER A 298 -20.22 6.35 -17.80
C SER A 298 -21.56 6.65 -18.48
N VAL A 299 -22.57 5.80 -18.33
CA VAL A 299 -23.93 6.02 -18.88
C VAL A 299 -24.66 7.19 -18.18
N ALA A 300 -24.43 7.39 -16.89
CA ALA A 300 -25.02 8.52 -16.17
C ALA A 300 -24.48 9.89 -16.64
N ASP A 301 -23.28 9.92 -17.22
CA ASP A 301 -22.64 11.14 -17.74
C ASP A 301 -23.21 11.52 -19.12
N THR A 302 -23.50 10.53 -19.98
CA THR A 302 -24.09 10.75 -21.31
C THR A 302 -25.58 11.10 -21.28
N ALA A 303 -26.30 10.76 -20.21
CA ALA A 303 -27.71 11.12 -20.03
C ALA A 303 -27.90 12.50 -19.35
N GLY A 304 -26.83 13.10 -18.81
CA GLY A 304 -26.86 14.38 -18.10
C GLY A 304 -26.31 15.57 -18.88
N SER A 305 -25.83 15.35 -20.11
CA SER A 305 -25.39 16.35 -21.09
C SER A 305 -26.50 16.66 -22.09
#